data_AF-A0A537VN52-F1
#
_entry.id   AF-A0A537VN52-F1
#
_cell.length_a   1.000
_cell.length_b   1.000
_cell.length_c   1.000
_cell.angle_alpha   90.00
_cell.angle_beta   90.00
_cell.angle_gamma   90.00
#
_symmetry.space_group_name_H-M   'P 1'
#
loop_
_entity.id
_entity.type
_entity.pdbx_description
1 polymer ?
#
loop_
_entity_poly.entity_id
_entity_poly.type
_entity_poly.pdbx_seq_one_letter_code
_entity_poly.pdbx_strand_id
1 'polypeptide(L)'
;MWQGKLTLAGNRFARFAPVNFLNPERKVEETSAGTALTWTSVTTGNLAGIDIWLDEARRGTLTLDTNVVSGEVDLTTLADDTVAFDGGGLGRRISVYRLPEQDWSRRLSVDHVVTFPGGADLPVYVRVTQSDGHQAWSSPIYLIA
;
A
#
# COMPACT_ATOMS: atom_id res chain seq x y z
N MET A 1 14.87 -3.13 7.09
CA MET A 1 14.76 -4.12 6.00
C MET A 1 13.50 -4.94 6.23
N TRP A 2 12.81 -5.26 5.15
CA TRP A 2 11.64 -6.14 5.14
C TRP A 2 12.04 -7.50 4.58
N GLN A 3 11.63 -8.56 5.25
CA GLN A 3 11.64 -9.95 4.82
C GLN A 3 10.23 -10.45 5.04
N GLY A 4 9.55 -10.84 3.97
CA GLY A 4 8.14 -11.12 4.02
C GLY A 4 7.74 -12.37 3.26
N LYS A 5 6.67 -12.98 3.75
CA LYS A 5 5.93 -14.06 3.14
C LYS A 5 4.46 -13.69 3.11
N LEU A 6 3.79 -14.08 2.04
CA LEU A 6 2.37 -13.91 1.84
C LEU A 6 1.78 -15.22 1.37
N THR A 7 0.69 -15.66 2.00
CA THR A 7 -0.05 -16.86 1.59
C THR A 7 -1.52 -16.55 1.40
N LEU A 8 -2.14 -17.19 0.41
CA LEU A 8 -3.55 -17.07 0.10
C LEU A 8 -4.24 -18.43 0.28
N ALA A 9 -5.22 -18.47 1.18
CA ALA A 9 -6.06 -19.63 1.40
C ALA A 9 -7.43 -19.45 0.74
N GLY A 10 -7.94 -20.51 0.10
CA GLY A 10 -9.29 -20.52 -0.47
C GLY A 10 -9.49 -19.63 -1.69
N ASN A 11 -8.42 -19.28 -2.41
CA ASN A 11 -8.44 -18.53 -3.67
C ASN A 11 -7.07 -18.72 -4.36
N ARG A 12 -6.84 -18.05 -5.49
CA ARG A 12 -5.61 -18.14 -6.26
C ARG A 12 -5.24 -16.79 -6.89
N PHE A 13 -3.95 -16.50 -7.00
CA PHE A 13 -3.43 -15.40 -7.79
C PHE A 13 -3.51 -15.75 -9.28
N ALA A 14 -4.21 -14.92 -10.06
CA ALA A 14 -4.14 -14.94 -11.51
C ALA A 14 -2.76 -14.45 -12.00
N ARG A 15 -2.26 -13.39 -11.36
CA ARG A 15 -0.93 -12.80 -11.55
C ARG A 15 -0.56 -11.89 -10.38
N PHE A 16 0.72 -11.50 -10.30
CA PHE A 16 1.18 -10.45 -9.41
C PHE A 16 2.16 -9.50 -10.12
N ALA A 17 2.34 -8.30 -9.58
CA ALA A 17 3.32 -7.33 -10.07
C ALA A 17 4.01 -6.63 -8.89
N PRO A 18 5.36 -6.61 -8.83
CA PRO A 18 6.08 -5.81 -7.85
C PRO A 18 5.90 -4.31 -8.10
N VAL A 19 5.73 -3.54 -7.02
CA VAL A 19 5.63 -2.08 -7.02
C VAL A 19 6.84 -1.50 -6.29
N ASN A 20 7.63 -0.68 -6.97
CA ASN A 20 8.82 -0.01 -6.42
C ASN A 20 9.87 -0.93 -5.77
N PHE A 21 10.09 -2.13 -6.34
CA PHE A 21 11.24 -2.96 -6.02
C PHE A 21 12.46 -2.50 -6.83
N LEU A 22 13.13 -1.44 -6.32
CA LEU A 22 14.21 -0.73 -7.02
C LEU A 22 15.57 -1.44 -6.98
N ASN A 23 15.74 -2.45 -6.12
CA ASN A 23 16.96 -3.25 -6.07
C ASN A 23 16.77 -4.53 -6.92
N PRO A 24 17.54 -4.72 -8.01
CA PRO A 24 17.39 -5.88 -8.89
C PRO A 24 17.63 -7.24 -8.23
N GLU A 25 18.38 -7.29 -7.13
CA GLU A 25 18.69 -8.53 -6.39
C GLU A 25 17.58 -8.89 -5.40
N ARG A 26 16.71 -7.93 -5.05
CA ARG A 26 15.62 -8.13 -4.09
C ARG A 26 14.32 -8.21 -4.86
N LYS A 27 13.87 -9.44 -5.11
CA LYS A 27 12.69 -9.71 -5.94
C LYS A 27 11.53 -10.23 -5.10
N VAL A 28 10.35 -10.17 -5.71
CA VAL A 28 9.19 -10.94 -5.28
C VAL A 28 9.27 -12.28 -6.02
N GLU A 29 9.22 -13.37 -5.27
CA GLU A 29 9.33 -14.73 -5.79
C GLU A 29 8.08 -15.51 -5.43
N GLU A 30 7.54 -16.24 -6.40
CA GLU A 30 6.44 -17.17 -6.16
C GLU A 30 7.00 -18.49 -5.65
N THR A 31 6.60 -18.86 -4.43
CA THR A 31 7.08 -20.08 -3.75
C THR A 31 6.06 -21.22 -3.82
N SER A 32 4.80 -20.91 -4.12
CA SER A 32 3.76 -21.90 -4.43
C SER A 32 2.83 -21.29 -5.46
N ALA A 33 2.66 -21.98 -6.59
CA ALA A 33 1.97 -21.45 -7.75
C ALA A 33 0.56 -20.96 -7.40
N GLY A 34 0.33 -19.67 -7.61
CA GLY A 34 -0.91 -18.95 -7.36
C GLY A 34 -1.31 -18.81 -5.89
N THR A 35 -0.47 -19.16 -4.91
CA THR A 35 -0.90 -19.18 -3.49
C THR A 35 0.12 -18.70 -2.49
N ALA A 36 1.43 -18.64 -2.83
CA ALA A 36 2.43 -18.11 -1.91
C ALA A 36 3.51 -17.28 -2.61
N LEU A 37 3.81 -16.12 -2.01
CA LEU A 37 4.88 -15.21 -2.44
C LEU A 37 5.85 -14.97 -1.28
N THR A 38 7.12 -14.74 -1.59
CA THR A 38 8.14 -14.25 -0.66
C THR A 38 8.89 -13.07 -1.25
N TRP A 39 9.37 -12.17 -0.40
CA TRP A 39 10.16 -11.03 -0.86
C TRP A 39 11.15 -10.54 0.19
N THR A 40 12.13 -9.78 -0.27
CA THR A 40 12.89 -8.87 0.58
C THR A 40 12.84 -7.47 0.01
N SER A 41 12.86 -6.44 0.86
CA SER A 41 12.85 -5.04 0.40
C SER A 41 13.49 -4.10 1.42
N VAL A 42 13.91 -2.93 0.94
CA VAL A 42 14.37 -1.82 1.79
C VAL A 42 13.63 -0.57 1.37
N THR A 43 12.97 0.05 2.33
CA THR A 43 12.25 1.32 2.16
C THR A 43 13.00 2.41 2.91
N THR A 44 13.29 3.51 2.26
CA THR A 44 13.92 4.70 2.85
C THR A 44 12.97 5.90 2.75
N GLY A 45 11.73 5.70 3.18
CA GLY A 45 10.64 6.69 3.08
C GLY A 45 9.76 6.55 1.84
N ASN A 46 10.15 5.72 0.87
CA ASN A 46 9.31 5.37 -0.28
C ASN A 46 8.35 4.20 0.04
N LEU A 47 7.32 4.05 -0.80
CA LEU A 47 6.45 2.89 -0.82
C LEU A 47 7.08 1.77 -1.66
N ALA A 48 6.87 0.53 -1.23
CA ALA A 48 7.09 -0.68 -2.01
C ALA A 48 5.95 -1.66 -1.71
N GLY A 49 5.53 -2.45 -2.69
CA GLY A 49 4.33 -3.28 -2.56
C GLY A 49 4.22 -4.35 -3.64
N ILE A 50 3.14 -5.10 -3.60
CA ILE A 50 2.84 -6.16 -4.55
C ILE A 50 1.37 -6.03 -4.93
N ASP A 51 1.11 -5.77 -6.20
CA ASP A 51 -0.25 -5.86 -6.74
C ASP A 51 -0.55 -7.33 -7.01
N ILE A 52 -1.73 -7.79 -6.58
CA ILE A 52 -2.16 -9.18 -6.72
C ILE A 52 -3.53 -9.19 -7.38
N TRP A 53 -3.61 -9.86 -8.52
CA TRP A 53 -4.86 -10.14 -9.21
C TRP A 53 -5.34 -11.51 -8.78
N LEU A 54 -6.60 -11.59 -8.35
CA LEU A 54 -7.21 -12.79 -7.81
C LEU A 54 -8.17 -13.41 -8.83
N ASP A 55 -8.25 -14.74 -8.84
CA ASP A 55 -9.25 -15.44 -9.66
C ASP A 55 -10.68 -15.14 -9.16
N GLU A 56 -10.87 -15.04 -7.85
CA GLU A 56 -12.14 -14.65 -7.22
C GLU A 56 -11.96 -13.41 -6.32
N ALA A 57 -12.40 -12.24 -6.76
CA ALA A 57 -12.06 -10.97 -6.10
C ALA A 57 -12.34 -10.92 -4.58
N ARG A 58 -13.45 -11.51 -4.11
CA ARG A 58 -13.94 -11.41 -2.72
C ARG A 58 -13.84 -12.70 -1.94
N ARG A 59 -13.04 -13.67 -2.37
CA ARG A 59 -12.94 -14.97 -1.69
C ARG A 59 -11.54 -15.19 -1.14
N GLY A 60 -11.46 -15.81 0.03
CA GLY A 60 -10.21 -16.30 0.60
C GLY A 60 -9.60 -15.36 1.62
N THR A 61 -8.50 -15.83 2.21
CA THR A 61 -7.81 -15.18 3.32
C THR A 61 -6.35 -14.97 2.96
N LEU A 62 -5.87 -13.74 3.12
CA LEU A 62 -4.49 -13.34 2.93
C LEU A 62 -3.76 -13.30 4.26
N THR A 63 -2.71 -14.10 4.41
CA THR A 63 -1.83 -14.04 5.58
C THR A 63 -0.52 -13.39 5.18
N LEU A 64 -0.09 -12.40 5.95
CA LEU A 64 1.17 -11.67 5.81
C LEU A 64 2.04 -11.98 7.01
N ASP A 65 3.24 -12.51 6.76
CA ASP A 65 4.24 -12.75 7.80
C ASP A 65 5.52 -12.01 7.44
N THR A 66 5.94 -11.07 8.28
CA THR A 66 7.19 -10.34 8.08
C THR A 66 7.99 -10.21 9.36
N ASN A 67 9.29 -9.89 9.21
CA ASN A 67 10.17 -9.59 10.32
C ASN A 67 9.85 -8.28 11.09
N VAL A 68 8.79 -7.55 10.71
CA VAL A 68 8.42 -6.26 11.33
C VAL A 68 7.00 -6.31 11.90
N VAL A 69 6.03 -6.74 11.09
CA VAL A 69 4.63 -6.88 11.49
C VAL A 69 3.97 -7.98 10.65
N SER A 70 3.09 -8.75 11.28
CA SER A 70 2.36 -9.84 10.63
C SER A 70 0.86 -9.66 10.88
N GLY A 71 0.04 -10.24 10.02
CA GLY A 71 -1.41 -10.07 10.09
C GLY A 71 -2.16 -10.91 9.08
N GLU A 72 -3.47 -10.96 9.23
CA GLU A 72 -4.37 -11.71 8.37
C GLU A 72 -5.51 -10.82 7.90
N VAL A 73 -5.93 -11.02 6.66
CA VAL A 73 -6.99 -10.24 6.02
C VAL A 73 -7.96 -11.18 5.32
N ASP A 74 -9.20 -11.21 5.79
CA ASP A 74 -10.30 -11.81 5.04
C ASP A 74 -10.65 -10.90 3.86
N LEU A 75 -10.51 -11.40 2.63
CA LEU A 75 -10.72 -10.64 1.41
C LEU A 75 -12.18 -10.17 1.26
N THR A 76 -13.14 -10.80 1.93
CA THR A 76 -14.54 -10.34 1.95
C THR A 76 -14.70 -9.00 2.67
N THR A 77 -13.80 -8.69 3.61
CA THR A 77 -13.86 -7.50 4.47
C THR A 77 -13.16 -6.28 3.88
N LEU A 78 -12.29 -6.47 2.88
CA LEU A 78 -11.62 -5.40 2.12
C LEU A 78 -12.61 -4.73 1.16
N ALA A 79 -13.66 -4.05 1.63
CA ALA A 79 -14.54 -3.28 0.75
C ALA A 79 -13.80 -2.03 0.20
N ASP A 80 -14.30 -0.83 0.48
CA ASP A 80 -13.58 0.42 0.17
C ASP A 80 -12.57 0.80 1.28
N ASP A 81 -12.39 -0.08 2.27
CA ASP A 81 -11.53 0.13 3.42
C ASP A 81 -10.10 -0.34 3.20
N THR A 82 -9.19 0.25 3.98
CA THR A 82 -7.80 -0.18 4.09
C THR A 82 -7.58 -0.91 5.39
N VAL A 83 -7.04 -2.12 5.33
CA VAL A 83 -6.51 -2.82 6.50
C VAL A 83 -5.04 -2.46 6.68
N ALA A 84 -4.68 -1.94 7.84
CA ALA A 84 -3.34 -1.49 8.16
C ALA A 84 -2.75 -2.24 9.35
N PHE A 85 -1.52 -2.70 9.19
CA PHE A 85 -0.71 -3.32 10.24
C PHE A 85 0.45 -2.40 10.60
N ASP A 86 0.44 -1.87 11.83
CA ASP A 86 1.46 -0.93 12.30
C ASP A 86 2.71 -1.68 12.79
N GLY A 87 3.87 -1.34 12.23
CA GLY A 87 5.17 -1.88 12.59
C GLY A 87 6.04 -0.92 13.41
N GLY A 88 5.49 0.21 13.84
CA GLY A 88 6.12 1.24 14.65
C GLY A 88 7.42 1.82 14.06
N GLY A 89 8.19 2.47 14.92
CA GLY A 89 9.42 3.16 14.54
C GLY A 89 9.12 4.36 13.62
N LEU A 90 9.82 4.45 12.49
CA LEU A 90 9.68 5.54 11.51
C LEU A 90 8.43 5.38 10.62
N GLY A 91 7.27 5.09 11.22
CA GLY A 91 6.01 4.91 10.51
C GLY A 91 6.00 3.68 9.58
N ARG A 92 6.71 2.61 9.94
CA ARG A 92 6.70 1.35 9.17
C ARG A 92 5.31 0.74 9.28
N ARG A 93 4.73 0.37 8.14
CA ARG A 93 3.38 -0.15 8.06
C ARG A 93 3.21 -1.02 6.82
N ILE A 94 2.39 -2.06 6.94
CA ILE A 94 1.82 -2.75 5.78
C ILE A 94 0.36 -2.32 5.66
N SER A 95 -0.08 -1.98 4.45
CA SER A 95 -1.47 -1.64 4.16
C SER A 95 -1.97 -2.54 3.04
N VAL A 96 -3.16 -3.09 3.20
CA VAL A 96 -3.85 -3.93 2.23
C VAL A 96 -5.18 -3.26 1.89
N TYR A 97 -5.43 -3.04 0.62
CA TYR A 97 -6.61 -2.35 0.11
C TYR A 97 -6.90 -2.79 -1.32
N ARG A 98 -8.15 -2.61 -1.77
CA ARG A 98 -8.53 -2.91 -3.15
C ARG A 98 -8.09 -1.80 -4.09
N LEU A 99 -7.60 -2.22 -5.25
CA LEU A 99 -7.44 -1.33 -6.40
C LEU A 99 -8.67 -1.46 -7.32
N PRO A 100 -9.12 -0.37 -7.94
CA PRO A 100 -10.25 -0.39 -8.87
C PRO A 100 -9.96 -1.24 -10.13
N GLU A 101 -10.94 -2.02 -10.61
CA GLU A 101 -10.82 -2.89 -11.80
C GLU A 101 -11.09 -2.11 -13.11
N GLN A 102 -10.04 -1.50 -13.70
CA GLN A 102 -10.08 -0.66 -14.92
C GLN A 102 -11.07 0.53 -14.89
N ASP A 103 -10.93 1.46 -15.83
CA ASP A 103 -11.53 2.81 -15.87
C ASP A 103 -11.12 3.77 -14.73
N TRP A 104 -9.96 4.42 -14.91
CA TRP A 104 -9.54 5.52 -14.04
C TRP A 104 -9.48 6.82 -14.80
N SER A 105 -10.18 7.82 -14.26
CA SER A 105 -9.94 9.20 -14.63
C SER A 105 -8.53 9.60 -14.19
N ARG A 106 -7.77 10.21 -15.11
CA ARG A 106 -6.51 10.89 -14.77
C ARG A 106 -6.74 12.26 -14.13
N ARG A 107 -8.00 12.60 -13.87
CA ARG A 107 -8.45 13.85 -13.31
C ARG A 107 -9.17 13.57 -11.99
N LEU A 108 -8.66 14.17 -10.92
CA LEU A 108 -9.25 14.15 -9.59
C LEU A 108 -9.56 15.59 -9.19
N SER A 109 -10.73 15.83 -8.62
CA SER A 109 -11.07 17.07 -7.91
C SER A 109 -11.35 16.69 -6.47
N VAL A 110 -10.74 17.40 -5.53
CA VAL A 110 -10.94 17.20 -4.09
C VAL A 110 -11.14 18.57 -3.46
N ASP A 111 -12.21 18.69 -2.69
CA ASP A 111 -12.45 19.83 -1.82
C ASP A 111 -12.17 19.40 -0.38
N HIS A 112 -11.33 20.15 0.32
CA HIS A 112 -10.97 19.87 1.70
C HIS A 112 -10.90 21.16 2.51
N VAL A 113 -11.52 21.16 3.70
CA VAL A 113 -11.53 22.32 4.61
C VAL A 113 -10.48 22.09 5.70
N VAL A 114 -9.54 23.02 5.81
CA VAL A 114 -8.51 23.01 6.86
C VAL A 114 -8.88 24.00 7.96
N THR A 115 -8.97 23.51 9.20
CA THR A 115 -9.19 24.36 10.38
C THR A 115 -7.86 24.86 10.92
N PHE A 116 -7.73 26.18 11.10
CA PHE A 116 -6.52 26.83 11.61
C PHE A 116 -6.86 27.77 12.78
N PRO A 117 -6.49 27.42 14.02
CA PRO A 117 -6.80 28.23 15.20
C PRO A 117 -5.85 29.43 15.41
N GLY A 118 -4.83 29.62 14.56
CA GLY A 118 -3.79 30.64 14.71
C GLY A 118 -2.61 30.20 15.60
N GLY A 119 -1.75 31.16 15.95
CA GLY A 119 -0.62 30.99 16.89
C GLY A 119 0.75 30.76 16.25
N ALA A 120 0.79 30.14 15.07
CA ALA A 120 1.98 30.02 14.23
C ALA A 120 1.56 29.70 12.80
N ASP A 121 2.39 30.05 11.80
CA ASP A 121 2.13 29.71 10.40
C ASP A 121 1.98 28.19 10.22
N LEU A 122 0.94 27.77 9.50
CA LEU A 122 0.64 26.37 9.21
C LEU A 122 0.86 26.06 7.72
N PRO A 123 1.92 25.31 7.35
CA PRO A 123 2.08 24.82 5.99
C PRO A 123 1.15 23.63 5.73
N VAL A 124 0.28 23.77 4.74
CA VAL A 124 -0.57 22.70 4.23
C VAL A 124 0.02 22.15 2.94
N TYR A 125 0.06 20.82 2.80
CA TYR A 125 0.56 20.16 1.61
C TYR A 125 -0.53 19.28 0.99
N VAL A 126 -0.59 19.28 -0.34
CA VAL A 126 -1.32 18.26 -1.09
C VAL A 126 -0.32 17.22 -1.57
N ARG A 127 -0.55 15.96 -1.21
CA ARG A 127 0.23 14.81 -1.68
C ARG A 127 -0.63 13.91 -2.55
N VAL A 128 -0.12 13.57 -3.72
CA VAL A 128 -0.68 12.51 -4.56
C VAL A 128 0.24 11.30 -4.48
N THR A 129 -0.33 10.12 -4.22
CA THR A 129 0.34 8.82 -4.42
C THR A 129 -0.25 8.17 -5.66
N GLN A 130 0.60 7.78 -6.61
CA GLN A 130 0.19 7.12 -7.85
C GLN A 130 0.10 5.60 -7.65
N SER A 131 -0.54 4.89 -8.58
CA SER A 131 -0.73 3.43 -8.51
C SER A 131 0.59 2.65 -8.48
N ASP A 132 1.65 3.21 -9.04
CA ASP A 132 3.00 2.65 -9.00
C ASP A 132 3.79 3.04 -7.73
N GLY A 133 3.14 3.71 -6.77
CA GLY A 133 3.72 4.13 -5.49
C GLY A 133 4.57 5.40 -5.55
N HIS A 134 4.72 6.05 -6.71
CA HIS A 134 5.37 7.37 -6.79
C HIS A 134 4.52 8.43 -6.11
N GLN A 135 5.20 9.46 -5.58
CA GLN A 135 4.55 10.55 -4.86
C GLN A 135 4.93 11.90 -5.45
N ALA A 136 3.93 12.77 -5.57
CA ALA A 136 4.09 14.17 -5.91
C ALA A 136 3.52 15.03 -4.77
N TRP A 137 4.15 16.18 -4.55
CA TRP A 137 3.79 17.11 -3.50
C TRP A 137 3.60 18.51 -4.09
N SER A 138 2.62 19.25 -3.58
CA SER A 138 2.52 20.68 -3.84
C SER A 138 3.66 21.42 -3.11
N SER A 139 3.92 22.66 -3.54
CA SER A 139 4.52 23.65 -2.63
C SER A 139 3.64 23.83 -1.38
N PRO A 140 4.20 24.24 -0.24
CA PRO A 140 3.40 24.54 0.94
C PRO A 140 2.39 25.65 0.64
N ILE A 141 1.16 25.43 1.07
CA ILE A 141 0.09 26.43 1.09
C ILE A 141 0.02 26.91 2.54
N TYR A 142 0.55 28.10 2.81
CA TYR A 142 0.61 28.61 4.19
C TYR A 142 -0.71 29.25 4.61
N LEU A 143 -1.16 28.89 5.80
CA LEU A 143 -2.14 29.65 6.57
C LEU A 143 -1.36 30.47 7.60
N ILE A 144 -1.39 31.79 7.45
CA ILE A 144 -0.58 32.73 8.25
C ILE A 144 -1.42 33.21 9.44
N ALA A 145 -0.80 33.24 10.62
CA ALA A 145 -1.43 33.69 11.87
C ALA A 145 -1.58 35.21 11.97
#